data_AF-A0A9W8N4P3-F1
#
_entry.id   AF-A0A9W8N4P3-F1
#
_cell.length_a   1.000
_cell.length_b   1.000
_cell.length_c   1.000
_cell.angle_alpha   90.00
_cell.angle_beta   90.00
_cell.angle_gamma   90.00
#
_symmetry.space_group_name_H-M   'P 1'
#
loop_
_entity.id
_entity.type
_entity.pdbx_description
1 polymer ?
#
loop_
_entity_poly.entity_id
_entity_poly.type
_entity_poly.pdbx_seq_one_letter_code
_entity_poly.pdbx_strand_id
1 'polypeptide(L)'
;MVELGFEDPATGSAASALGAYLTLKQEKKATKFRMTQGVEMGRKSVIGVETTVEGGKGGGNGEAKIGDLYLGGTAVVVMQGTLKVNV
;
A
#
# COMPACT_ATOMS: atom_id res chain seq x y z
N MET A 1 1.45 2.51 27.81
CA MET A 1 1.04 1.28 27.11
C MET A 1 0.10 1.72 26.01
N VAL A 2 0.53 1.66 24.75
CA VAL A 2 -0.32 2.02 23.61
C VAL A 2 -1.37 0.94 23.47
N GLU A 3 -2.64 1.33 23.50
CA GLU A 3 -3.79 0.43 23.40
C GLU A 3 -3.70 -0.40 22.11
N LEU A 4 -3.72 -1.73 22.23
CA LEU A 4 -3.86 -2.60 21.08
C LEU A 4 -5.28 -2.44 20.51
N GLY A 5 -5.43 -1.69 19.42
CA GLY A 5 -6.67 -1.68 18.64
C GLY A 5 -7.07 -0.36 17.98
N PHE A 6 -6.46 0.77 18.34
CA PHE A 6 -6.80 2.05 17.71
C PHE A 6 -6.17 2.24 16.33
N GLU A 7 -4.98 1.67 16.10
CA GLU A 7 -4.21 1.84 14.87
C GLU A 7 -3.72 0.49 14.31
N ASP A 8 -3.79 0.35 12.97
CA ASP A 8 -3.27 -0.78 12.21
C ASP A 8 -1.76 -0.61 11.92
N PRO A 9 -0.89 -1.58 12.27
CA PRO A 9 0.55 -1.47 12.06
C PRO A 9 1.02 -1.53 10.60
N ALA A 10 0.22 -2.07 9.67
CA ALA A 10 0.63 -2.23 8.28
C ALA A 10 -0.58 -2.21 7.33
N THR A 11 -0.99 -1.00 6.92
CA THR A 11 -2.24 -0.80 6.17
C THR A 11 -1.98 -0.73 4.66
N GLY A 12 -1.94 -1.89 4.01
CA GLY A 12 -1.66 -2.00 2.57
C GLY A 12 -2.65 -1.25 1.66
N SER A 13 -3.94 -1.20 2.04
CA SER A 13 -4.97 -0.45 1.31
C SER A 13 -4.74 1.06 1.37
N ALA A 14 -4.35 1.60 2.52
CA ALA A 14 -4.00 3.01 2.69
C ALA A 14 -2.73 3.38 1.92
N ALA A 15 -1.71 2.52 1.96
CA ALA A 15 -0.49 2.69 1.17
C ALA A 15 -0.80 2.72 -0.34
N SER A 16 -1.70 1.84 -0.79
CA SER A 16 -2.14 1.79 -2.20
C SER A 16 -2.85 3.08 -2.61
N ALA A 17 -3.82 3.54 -1.81
CA ALA A 17 -4.54 4.79 -2.06
C ALA A 17 -3.59 6.00 -2.09
N LEU A 18 -2.64 6.07 -1.16
CA LEU A 18 -1.64 7.13 -1.11
C LEU A 18 -0.70 7.10 -2.33
N GLY A 19 -0.22 5.92 -2.72
CA GLY A 19 0.63 5.75 -3.90
C GLY A 19 -0.08 6.19 -5.17
N ALA A 20 -1.32 5.75 -5.38
CA ALA A 20 -2.17 6.19 -6.48
C ALA A 20 -2.34 7.72 -6.51
N TYR A 21 -2.72 8.31 -5.37
CA TYR A 21 -2.93 9.75 -5.24
C TYR A 21 -1.66 10.54 -5.59
N LEU A 22 -0.50 10.16 -5.05
CA LEU A 22 0.76 10.85 -5.30
C LEU A 22 1.21 10.73 -6.75
N THR A 23 1.05 9.57 -7.39
CA THR A 23 1.36 9.36 -8.81
C THR A 23 0.56 10.31 -9.70
N LEU A 24 -0.76 10.40 -9.47
CA LEU A 24 -1.62 11.30 -10.23
C LEU A 24 -1.31 12.78 -9.95
N LYS A 25 -1.12 13.16 -8.68
CA LYS A 25 -0.82 14.55 -8.29
C LYS A 25 0.53 15.06 -8.78
N GLN A 26 1.49 14.18 -8.95
CA GLN A 26 2.82 14.52 -9.47
C GLN A 26 2.93 14.29 -10.99
N GLU A 27 1.81 13.98 -11.66
CA GLU A 27 1.72 13.74 -13.11
C GLU A 27 2.76 12.71 -13.60
N LYS A 28 3.03 11.69 -12.77
CA LYS A 28 3.99 10.63 -13.11
C LYS A 28 3.29 9.56 -13.93
N LYS A 29 3.94 9.09 -15.00
CA LYS A 29 3.44 7.97 -15.82
C LYS A 29 3.49 6.62 -15.08
N ALA A 30 4.47 6.47 -14.20
CA ALA A 30 4.64 5.33 -13.33
C ALA A 30 5.50 5.76 -12.13
N THR A 31 5.26 5.19 -10.95
CA THR A 31 6.08 5.46 -9.76
C THR A 31 6.09 4.25 -8.83
N LYS A 32 7.24 4.07 -8.17
CA LYS A 32 7.44 3.09 -7.10
C LYS A 32 7.62 3.81 -5.77
N PHE A 33 6.90 3.38 -4.76
CA PHE A 33 6.98 3.89 -3.40
C PHE A 33 7.45 2.80 -2.45
N ARG A 34 8.22 3.21 -1.45
CA ARG A 34 8.59 2.39 -0.30
C ARG A 34 8.17 3.13 0.96
N MET A 35 7.12 2.66 1.60
CA MET A 35 6.48 3.31 2.75
C MET A 35 6.86 2.57 4.04
N THR A 36 7.15 3.31 5.11
CA THR A 36 7.40 2.76 6.44
C THR A 36 6.23 3.11 7.34
N GLN A 37 5.66 2.13 8.03
CA GLN A 37 4.52 2.31 8.95
C GLN A 37 4.73 1.50 10.25
N GLY A 38 4.05 1.90 11.32
CA GLY A 38 3.95 1.12 12.57
C GLY A 38 5.19 1.19 13.45
N VAL A 39 6.10 2.16 13.23
CA VAL A 39 7.35 2.32 14.00
C VAL A 39 7.03 2.70 15.45
N GLU A 40 6.11 3.63 15.64
CA GLU A 40 5.66 4.16 16.92
C GLU A 40 4.98 3.08 17.78
N MET A 41 4.40 2.06 17.13
CA MET A 41 3.80 0.89 17.78
C MET A 41 4.80 -0.27 17.98
N GLY A 42 6.08 -0.10 17.62
CA GLY A 42 7.08 -1.18 17.68
C GLY A 42 6.84 -2.31 16.67
N ARG A 43 6.00 -2.08 15.65
CA ARG A 43 5.59 -3.05 14.62
C ARG A 43 5.97 -2.55 13.23
N LYS A 44 7.23 -2.13 13.09
CA LYS A 44 7.76 -1.53 11.85
C LYS A 44 7.52 -2.46 10.65
N SER A 45 6.83 -1.93 9.66
CA SER A 45 6.55 -2.60 8.40
C SER A 45 7.05 -1.76 7.22
N VAL A 46 7.47 -2.43 6.15
CA VAL A 46 7.88 -1.81 4.89
C VAL A 46 6.94 -2.28 3.80
N ILE A 47 6.24 -1.33 3.18
CA ILE A 47 5.23 -1.59 2.16
C ILE A 47 5.73 -1.03 0.82
N GLY A 48 5.76 -1.87 -0.21
CA GLY A 48 6.04 -1.49 -1.58
C GLY A 48 4.76 -1.23 -2.34
N VAL A 49 4.70 -0.12 -3.09
CA VAL A 49 3.59 0.18 -4.00
C VAL A 49 4.17 0.59 -5.34
N GLU A 50 3.76 -0.08 -6.41
CA GLU A 50 4.08 0.32 -7.78
C GLU A 50 2.81 0.71 -8.51
N THR A 51 2.86 1.78 -9.29
CA THR A 51 1.71 2.32 -10.02
C THR A 51 2.06 2.63 -11.46
N THR A 52 1.10 2.47 -12.36
CA THR A 52 1.14 2.96 -13.74
C THR A 52 -0.07 3.86 -14.00
N VAL A 53 0.02 4.74 -14.99
CA VAL A 53 -1.06 5.64 -15.40
C VAL A 53 -1.47 5.35 -16.82
N GLU A 54 -2.78 5.26 -17.03
CA GLU A 54 -3.44 5.15 -18.32
C GLU A 54 -4.15 6.47 -18.68
N GLY A 55 -4.17 6.79 -19.98
CA GLY A 55 -4.86 7.97 -20.51
C GLY A 55 -4.06 9.27 -20.42
N GLY A 56 -3.96 9.98 -21.56
CA GLY A 56 -3.48 11.35 -21.69
C GLY A 56 -1.96 11.57 -21.60
N LYS A 57 -1.31 11.89 -22.73
CA LYS A 57 -0.07 12.69 -22.69
C LYS A 57 -0.45 14.02 -22.05
N GLY A 58 0.24 14.47 -21.00
CA GLY A 58 -0.11 15.64 -20.17
C GLY A 58 -0.34 16.93 -20.96
N GLY A 59 -1.54 17.09 -21.52
CA GLY A 59 -1.88 18.18 -22.44
C GLY A 59 -3.13 18.00 -23.30
N GLY A 60 -4.06 17.09 -22.98
CA GLY A 60 -5.32 17.02 -23.75
C GLY A 60 -6.43 16.30 -23.00
N ASN A 61 -7.38 17.08 -22.46
CA ASN A 61 -8.78 16.80 -22.03
C ASN A 61 -9.21 15.44 -21.43
N GLY A 62 -8.35 14.45 -21.30
CA GLY A 62 -8.59 13.21 -20.57
C GLY A 62 -7.88 13.25 -19.24
N GLU A 63 -8.64 13.13 -18.14
CA GLU A 63 -8.09 12.99 -16.81
C GLU A 63 -7.18 11.76 -16.75
N ALA A 64 -5.95 11.94 -16.26
CA ALA A 64 -5.02 10.85 -16.00
C ALA A 64 -5.59 9.91 -14.92
N LYS A 65 -5.56 8.59 -15.16
CA LYS A 65 -6.09 7.58 -14.25
C LYS A 65 -5.04 6.53 -13.96
N ILE A 66 -5.07 5.92 -12.78
CA ILE A 66 -4.22 4.76 -12.50
C ILE A 66 -4.66 3.61 -13.42
N GLY A 67 -3.70 3.00 -14.10
CA GLY A 67 -3.89 1.75 -14.83
C GLY A 67 -3.74 0.58 -13.87
N ASP A 68 -2.50 0.21 -13.59
CA ASP A 68 -2.16 -0.85 -12.64
C ASP A 68 -1.65 -0.30 -11.31
N LEU A 69 -1.91 -1.06 -10.25
CA LEU A 69 -1.30 -0.88 -8.94
C LEU A 69 -0.88 -2.24 -8.37
N TYR A 70 0.38 -2.35 -7.97
CA TYR A 70 0.94 -3.53 -7.33
C TYR A 70 1.32 -3.20 -5.88
N LEU A 71 0.69 -3.90 -4.94
CA LEU A 71 1.05 -3.86 -3.51
C LEU A 71 2.01 -5.03 -3.21
N GLY A 72 3.14 -4.73 -2.60
CA GLY A 72 4.17 -5.71 -2.29
C GLY A 72 4.73 -5.55 -0.88
N GLY A 73 5.27 -6.65 -0.36
CA GLY A 73 5.91 -6.72 0.94
C GLY A 73 6.50 -8.11 1.17
N THR A 74 7.24 -8.26 2.26
CA THR A 74 7.72 -9.56 2.72
C THR A 74 6.91 -10.02 3.93
N ALA A 75 6.86 -11.33 4.16
CA ALA A 75 6.23 -11.92 5.32
C ALA A 75 7.20 -12.92 5.97
N VAL A 76 7.06 -13.11 7.28
CA VAL A 76 7.78 -14.12 8.05
C VAL A 76 6.77 -15.03 8.73
N VAL A 77 7.01 -16.33 8.68
CA VAL A 77 6.17 -17.30 9.40
C VAL A 77 6.50 -17.20 10.88
N VAL A 78 5.49 -16.86 11.69
CA VAL A 78 5.65 -16.74 13.16
C VAL A 78 5.27 -18.04 13.86
N MET A 79 4.19 -18.69 13.42
CA MET A 79 3.72 -19.95 13.99
C MET A 79 3.01 -20.79 12.94
N GLN A 80 2.98 -22.11 13.20
CA GLN A 80 2.24 -23.09 12.40
C GLN A 80 1.54 -24.06 13.37
N GLY A 81 0.33 -24.48 13.02
CA GLY A 81 -0.46 -25.39 13.86
C GLY A 81 -1.68 -25.93 13.13
N THR A 82 -2.60 -26.55 13.87
CA THR A 82 -3.88 -27.05 13.36
C THR A 82 -5.03 -26.39 14.10
N LEU A 83 -6.11 -26.07 13.38
CA LEU A 83 -7.33 -25.50 13.95
C LEU A 83 -8.44 -26.55 13.81
N LYS A 84 -9.05 -26.97 14.92
CA LYS A 84 -10.26 -27.79 14.89
C LYS A 84 -11.46 -26.88 14.70
N VAL A 85 -12.23 -27.09 13.63
CA VAL A 85 -13.47 -26.38 13.37
C VAL A 85 -14.65 -27.33 13.56
N ASN A 86 -15.69 -26.87 14.27
CA ASN A 86 -16.99 -27.53 14.30
C ASN A 86 -17.87 -26.75 13.31
N VAL A 87 -18.21 -27.38 12.20
CA VAL A 87 -19.18 -26.86 11.20
C VAL A 87 -20.57 -27.37 11.53
#